data_AF-A0A355SC31-F1
#
_entry.id   AF-A0A355SC31-F1
#
_cell.length_a   1.000
_cell.length_b   1.000
_cell.length_c   1.000
_cell.angle_alpha   90.00
_cell.angle_beta   90.00
_cell.angle_gamma   90.00
#
_symmetry.space_group_name_H-M   'P 1'
#
loop_
_entity.id
_entity.type
_entity.pdbx_description
1 polymer ?
#
loop_
_entity_poly.entity_id
_entity_poly.type
_entity_poly.pdbx_seq_one_letter_code
_entity_poly.pdbx_strand_id
1 'polypeptide(L)'
;MRSSLEQEERSTLRDSLQLMARVCDALELAKDLREESTERELNRVLENLSIRQGLSVDERHVWDALFELCPRLEEPFYPDRSAREVCAHLRKRGTPLARSVVRMVLAKWGLDVRGKRW
;
A
#
# COMPACT_ATOMS: atom_id res chain seq x y z
N MET A 1 14.64 5.03 -23.89
CA MET A 1 13.18 5.28 -23.88
C MET A 1 12.39 4.37 -22.92
N ARG A 2 12.99 3.77 -21.88
CA ARG A 2 12.26 3.01 -20.84
C ARG A 2 11.74 3.87 -19.67
N SER A 3 12.00 5.17 -19.68
CA SER A 3 11.89 6.03 -18.48
C SER A 3 10.49 6.60 -18.21
N SER A 4 9.65 6.80 -19.22
CA SER A 4 8.35 7.46 -19.03
C SER A 4 7.27 6.51 -18.50
N LEU A 5 7.17 5.30 -19.08
CA LEU A 5 6.21 4.27 -18.65
C LEU A 5 6.47 3.80 -17.21
N GLU A 6 7.73 3.52 -16.86
CA GLU A 6 8.09 3.16 -15.49
C GLU A 6 7.81 4.29 -14.49
N GLN A 7 7.85 5.56 -14.93
CA GLN A 7 7.56 6.71 -14.07
C GLN A 7 6.06 6.90 -13.86
N GLU A 8 5.25 6.70 -14.90
CA GLU A 8 3.77 6.73 -14.83
C GLU A 8 3.20 5.57 -14.00
N GLU A 9 3.77 4.38 -14.12
CA GLU A 9 3.38 3.24 -13.27
C GLU A 9 3.67 3.52 -11.78
N ARG A 10 4.81 4.14 -11.49
CA ARG A 10 5.19 4.53 -10.11
C ARG A 10 4.26 5.60 -9.55
N SER A 11 3.93 6.63 -10.33
CA SER A 11 2.98 7.65 -9.88
C SER A 11 1.62 7.04 -9.63
N THR A 12 1.15 6.17 -10.52
CA THR A 12 -0.14 5.48 -10.38
C THR A 12 -0.22 4.64 -9.10
N LEU A 13 0.84 3.89 -8.76
CA LEU A 13 0.87 3.07 -7.55
C LEU A 13 0.92 3.91 -6.28
N ARG A 14 1.70 4.99 -6.28
CA ARG A 14 1.73 5.94 -5.17
C ARG A 14 0.38 6.61 -4.95
N ASP A 15 -0.25 7.10 -6.03
CA ASP A 15 -1.56 7.73 -5.98
C ASP A 15 -2.63 6.76 -5.49
N SER A 16 -2.52 5.49 -5.90
CA SER A 16 -3.40 4.42 -5.45
C SER A 16 -3.26 4.15 -3.95
N LEU A 17 -2.04 4.13 -3.41
CA LEU A 17 -1.82 3.97 -1.98
C LEU A 17 -2.34 5.17 -1.18
N GLN A 18 -2.16 6.39 -1.69
CA GLN A 18 -2.72 7.59 -1.07
C GLN A 18 -4.25 7.60 -1.09
N LEU A 19 -4.85 7.16 -2.20
CA LEU A 19 -6.29 7.02 -2.31
C LEU A 19 -6.81 5.96 -1.33
N MET A 20 -6.14 4.81 -1.21
CA MET A 20 -6.50 3.78 -0.24
C MET A 20 -6.52 4.31 1.20
N ALA A 21 -5.47 5.04 1.62
CA ALA A 21 -5.43 5.64 2.96
C ALA A 21 -6.64 6.54 3.22
N ARG A 22 -6.94 7.45 2.28
CA ARG A 22 -8.10 8.35 2.39
C ARG A 22 -9.44 7.62 2.41
N VAL A 23 -9.56 6.52 1.66
CA VAL A 23 -10.78 5.71 1.65
C VAL A 23 -10.94 4.96 2.97
N CYS A 24 -9.85 4.48 3.58
CA CYS A 24 -9.87 3.91 4.93
C CYS A 24 -10.32 4.95 5.97
N ASP A 25 -9.75 6.16 5.94
CA ASP A 25 -10.15 7.26 6.85
C ASP A 25 -11.64 7.59 6.70
N ALA A 26 -12.12 7.71 5.44
CA ALA A 26 -13.53 7.98 5.15
C ALA A 26 -14.44 6.83 5.59
N LEU A 27 -13.97 5.58 5.52
CA LEU A 27 -14.71 4.39 5.93
C LEU A 27 -14.89 4.35 7.45
N GLU A 28 -13.86 4.72 8.21
CA GLU A 28 -13.95 4.86 9.67
C GLU A 28 -14.95 5.94 10.05
N LEU A 29 -14.87 7.11 9.40
CA LEU A 29 -15.85 8.18 9.61
C LEU A 29 -17.29 7.75 9.26
N ALA A 30 -17.49 7.02 8.16
CA ALA A 30 -18.81 6.52 7.78
C ALA A 30 -19.38 5.53 8.82
N LYS A 31 -18.52 4.67 9.40
CA LYS A 31 -18.91 3.75 10.48
C LYS A 31 -19.30 4.50 11.74
N ASP A 32 -18.53 5.53 12.13
CA ASP A 32 -18.82 6.36 13.29
C ASP A 32 -20.16 7.10 13.14
N LEU A 33 -20.45 7.56 11.93
CA LEU A 33 -21.71 8.23 11.58
C LEU A 33 -22.87 7.24 11.30
N ARG A 34 -22.58 5.93 11.23
CA ARG A 34 -23.54 4.85 10.90
C ARG A 34 -24.19 5.01 9.51
N GLU A 35 -23.43 5.55 8.56
CA GLU A 35 -23.87 5.75 7.16
C GLU A 35 -23.60 4.49 6.32
N GLU A 36 -24.51 3.51 6.38
CA GLU A 36 -24.34 2.19 5.76
C GLU A 36 -24.19 2.23 4.22
N SER A 37 -24.81 3.19 3.54
CA SER A 37 -24.71 3.34 2.08
C SER A 37 -23.31 3.74 1.67
N THR A 38 -22.76 4.76 2.35
CA THR A 38 -21.39 5.24 2.16
C THR A 38 -20.38 4.17 2.55
N GLU A 39 -20.61 3.42 3.63
CA GLU A 39 -19.75 2.28 4.00
C GLU A 39 -19.66 1.25 2.87
N ARG A 40 -20.79 0.86 2.26
CA ARG A 40 -20.80 -0.11 1.16
C ARG A 40 -20.08 0.42 -0.09
N GLU A 41 -20.26 1.69 -0.42
CA GLU A 41 -19.58 2.31 -1.56
C GLU A 41 -18.06 2.37 -1.36
N LEU A 42 -17.61 2.80 -0.18
CA LEU A 42 -16.18 2.87 0.16
C LEU A 42 -15.53 1.48 0.18
N ASN A 43 -16.22 0.45 0.68
CA ASN A 43 -15.73 -0.94 0.60
C ASN A 43 -15.56 -1.41 -0.85
N ARG A 44 -16.49 -1.08 -1.77
CA ARG A 44 -16.34 -1.41 -3.20
C ARG A 44 -15.15 -0.68 -3.83
N VAL A 45 -14.90 0.57 -3.44
CA VAL A 45 -13.71 1.32 -3.89
C VAL A 45 -12.44 0.61 -3.42
N LEU A 46 -12.36 0.17 -2.16
CA LEU A 46 -11.24 -0.60 -1.63
C LEU A 46 -11.03 -1.91 -2.39
N GLU A 47 -12.10 -2.69 -2.64
CA GLU A 47 -12.02 -3.91 -3.43
C GLU A 47 -11.43 -3.66 -4.82
N ASN A 48 -11.89 -2.62 -5.52
CA ASN A 48 -11.38 -2.27 -6.84
C ASN A 48 -9.91 -1.82 -6.81
N LEU A 49 -9.48 -1.14 -5.75
CA LEU A 49 -8.09 -0.72 -5.59
C LEU A 49 -7.15 -1.90 -5.29
N SER A 50 -7.66 -2.95 -4.64
CA SER A 50 -6.90 -4.17 -4.33
C SER A 50 -6.45 -4.94 -5.59
N ILE A 51 -7.21 -4.86 -6.68
CA ILE A 51 -6.94 -5.61 -7.92
C ILE A 51 -5.84 -4.91 -8.73
N ARG A 52 -4.65 -5.52 -8.80
CA ARG A 52 -3.53 -5.01 -9.61
C ARG A 52 -2.94 -6.07 -10.53
N GLN A 53 -3.08 -5.84 -11.84
CA GLN A 53 -2.40 -6.62 -12.88
C GLN A 53 -0.96 -6.10 -13.07
N GLY A 54 -0.05 -6.96 -13.50
CA GLY A 54 1.35 -6.58 -13.80
C GLY A 54 2.32 -6.57 -12.62
N LEU A 55 1.85 -6.78 -11.38
CA LEU A 55 2.74 -6.98 -10.22
C LEU A 55 3.37 -8.38 -10.23
N SER A 56 4.67 -8.44 -9.94
CA SER A 56 5.35 -9.69 -9.57
C SER A 56 4.75 -10.30 -8.29
N VAL A 57 5.09 -11.56 -8.01
CA VAL A 57 4.59 -12.27 -6.82
C VAL A 57 4.96 -11.53 -5.53
N ASP A 58 6.21 -11.08 -5.41
CA ASP A 58 6.67 -10.35 -4.22
C ASP A 58 5.99 -8.98 -4.09
N GLU A 59 5.83 -8.28 -5.22
CA GLU A 59 5.11 -7.00 -5.26
C GLU A 59 3.65 -7.15 -4.84
N ARG A 60 2.98 -8.22 -5.27
CA ARG A 60 1.61 -8.52 -4.88
C ARG A 60 1.51 -8.78 -3.38
N HIS A 61 2.40 -9.60 -2.82
CA HIS A 61 2.42 -9.84 -1.38
C HIS A 61 2.64 -8.55 -0.59
N VAL A 62 3.57 -7.68 -1.01
CA VAL A 62 3.80 -6.38 -0.37
C VAL A 62 2.56 -5.48 -0.51
N TRP A 63 1.92 -5.47 -1.68
CA TRP A 63 0.70 -4.70 -1.93
C TRP A 63 -0.44 -5.15 -1.01
N ASP A 64 -0.73 -6.44 -0.95
CA ASP A 64 -1.79 -7.01 -0.09
C ASP A 64 -1.51 -6.71 1.39
N ALA A 65 -0.24 -6.79 1.81
CA ALA A 65 0.15 -6.45 3.17
C ALA A 65 -0.04 -4.96 3.48
N LEU A 66 0.30 -4.06 2.56
CA LEU A 66 0.03 -2.62 2.72
C LEU A 66 -1.46 -2.32 2.75
N PHE A 67 -2.25 -2.99 1.92
CA PHE A 67 -3.70 -2.85 1.88
C PHE A 67 -4.33 -3.19 3.23
N GLU A 68 -3.92 -4.30 3.83
CA GLU A 68 -4.45 -4.73 5.13
C GLU A 68 -3.92 -3.90 6.30
N LEU A 69 -2.72 -3.35 6.16
CA LEU A 69 -2.13 -2.45 7.15
C LEU A 69 -2.61 -1.00 6.95
N CYS A 70 -3.35 -0.67 5.89
CA CYS A 70 -3.72 0.69 5.52
C CYS A 70 -4.37 1.50 6.66
N PRO A 71 -5.31 0.95 7.46
CA PRO A 71 -5.86 1.66 8.63
C PRO A 71 -4.83 2.00 9.71
N ARG A 72 -3.64 1.39 9.69
CA ARG A 72 -2.56 1.61 10.66
C ARG A 72 -1.44 2.52 10.14
N LEU A 73 -1.51 2.92 8.87
CA LEU A 73 -0.51 3.74 8.20
C LEU A 73 -0.81 5.25 8.30
N GLU A 74 -1.69 5.67 9.23
CA GLU A 74 -2.04 7.09 9.50
C GLU A 74 -0.83 8.02 9.70
N GLU A 75 0.31 7.47 10.10
CA GLU A 75 1.57 8.19 10.24
C GLU A 75 2.31 8.37 8.89
N PRO A 76 3.18 9.39 8.74
CA PRO A 76 4.04 9.51 7.56
C PRO A 76 4.79 8.20 7.27
N PHE A 77 4.61 7.69 6.05
CA PHE A 77 5.14 6.40 5.63
C PHE A 77 6.68 6.40 5.58
N TYR A 78 7.33 5.76 6.56
CA TYR A 78 8.79 5.60 6.61
C TYR A 78 9.20 4.17 6.22
N PRO A 79 10.01 3.97 5.17
CA PRO A 79 10.27 2.63 4.63
C PRO A 79 10.88 1.64 5.60
N ASP A 80 11.71 2.10 6.55
CA ASP A 80 12.30 1.19 7.54
C ASP A 80 11.28 0.67 8.56
N ARG A 81 10.34 1.53 8.97
CA ARG A 81 9.23 1.14 9.85
C ARG A 81 8.22 0.29 9.09
N SER A 82 7.78 0.76 7.92
CA SER A 82 6.80 0.05 7.10
C SER A 82 7.33 -1.29 6.61
N ALA A 83 8.59 -1.41 6.17
CA ALA A 83 9.14 -2.70 5.76
C ALA A 83 9.23 -3.68 6.94
N ARG A 84 9.49 -3.20 8.17
CA ARG A 84 9.46 -4.03 9.37
C ARG A 84 8.03 -4.53 9.65
N GLU A 85 7.05 -3.66 9.58
CA GLU A 85 5.63 -3.96 9.82
C GLU A 85 5.08 -4.92 8.74
N VAL A 86 5.34 -4.63 7.46
CA VAL A 86 4.99 -5.48 6.32
C VAL A 86 5.65 -6.85 6.43
N CYS A 87 6.96 -6.93 6.71
CA CYS A 87 7.62 -8.22 6.92
C CYS A 87 7.00 -9.02 8.08
N ALA A 88 6.67 -8.34 9.19
CA ALA A 88 6.05 -9.00 10.34
C ALA A 88 4.65 -9.52 9.99
N HIS A 89 3.88 -8.76 9.21
CA HIS A 89 2.55 -9.14 8.73
C HIS A 89 2.63 -10.33 7.76
N LEU A 90 3.47 -10.25 6.75
CA LEU A 90 3.71 -11.32 5.78
C LEU A 90 4.14 -12.63 6.44
N ARG A 91 5.01 -12.56 7.47
CA ARG A 91 5.38 -13.74 8.25
C ARG A 91 4.17 -14.37 8.95
N LYS A 92 3.26 -13.55 9.51
CA LYS A 92 2.03 -14.04 10.14
C LYS A 92 1.07 -14.70 9.14
N ARG A 93 1.09 -14.27 7.87
CA ARG A 93 0.28 -14.85 6.79
C ARG A 93 0.88 -16.10 6.13
N GLY A 94 2.08 -16.51 6.53
CA GLY A 94 2.77 -17.66 5.93
C GLY A 94 3.46 -17.36 4.59
N THR A 95 3.60 -16.09 4.22
CA THR A 95 4.27 -15.64 2.98
C THR A 95 5.49 -14.76 3.29
N PRO A 96 6.49 -15.26 4.04
CA PRO A 96 7.58 -14.43 4.53
C PRO A 96 8.44 -13.87 3.39
N LEU A 97 8.63 -12.55 3.38
CA LEU A 97 9.59 -11.86 2.52
C LEU A 97 10.72 -11.25 3.33
N ALA A 98 11.93 -11.25 2.76
CA ALA A 98 13.08 -10.59 3.35
C ALA A 98 12.88 -9.06 3.41
N ARG A 99 13.36 -8.43 4.48
CA ARG A 99 13.21 -6.97 4.67
C ARG A 99 13.86 -6.16 3.53
N SER A 100 14.95 -6.65 2.95
CA SER A 100 15.59 -6.05 1.78
C SER A 100 14.69 -6.05 0.55
N VAL A 101 13.95 -7.16 0.31
CA VAL A 101 12.99 -7.28 -0.79
C VAL A 101 11.84 -6.30 -0.60
N VAL A 102 11.25 -6.27 0.59
CA VAL A 102 10.17 -5.33 0.90
C VAL A 102 10.63 -3.88 0.71
N ARG A 103 11.81 -3.51 1.21
CA ARG A 103 12.38 -2.16 1.00
C ARG A 103 12.58 -1.84 -0.48
N MET A 104 13.05 -2.80 -1.27
CA MET A 104 13.24 -2.62 -2.71
C MET A 104 11.91 -2.36 -3.42
N VAL A 105 10.86 -3.12 -3.09
CA VAL A 105 9.51 -2.94 -3.64
C VAL A 105 8.95 -1.55 -3.27
N LEU A 106 9.01 -1.17 -1.99
CA LEU A 106 8.54 0.15 -1.54
C LEU A 106 9.30 1.30 -2.23
N ALA A 107 10.62 1.14 -2.39
CA ALA A 107 11.45 2.11 -3.10
C ALA A 107 11.10 2.19 -4.60
N LYS A 108 10.80 1.04 -5.23
CA LYS A 108 10.36 0.99 -6.63
C LYS A 108 9.11 1.84 -6.83
N TRP A 109 8.17 1.82 -5.89
CA TRP A 109 6.91 2.60 -5.96
C TRP A 109 7.04 4.07 -5.55
N GLY A 110 8.25 4.56 -5.24
CA GLY A 110 8.48 5.97 -4.92
C GLY A 110 7.86 6.43 -3.60
N LEU A 111 7.53 5.49 -2.69
CA LEU A 111 7.19 5.81 -1.31
C LEU A 111 8.41 6.40 -0.62
N ASP A 112 8.25 7.45 0.22
CA ASP A 112 9.33 8.35 0.66
C ASP A 112 10.48 7.61 1.37
N VAL A 113 11.41 7.09 0.57
CA VAL A 113 12.69 6.55 1.01
C VAL A 113 13.61 7.72 1.26
N ARG A 114 13.40 8.39 2.41
CA ARG A 114 14.46 9.19 3.04
C ARG A 114 15.59 8.28 3.48
N GLY A 115 16.36 7.91 2.48
CA GLY A 115 17.47 6.97 2.51
C GLY A 115 18.24 6.98 1.19
N LYS A 116 18.08 8.00 0.33
CA LYS A 116 19.13 8.34 -0.64
C LYS A 116 20.28 9.01 0.13
N ARG A 117 21.16 8.19 0.67
CA ARG A 117 22.59 8.42 0.48
C ARG A 117 23.11 7.19 -0.23
N TRP A 118 23.43 7.38 -1.50
CA TRP A 118 24.33 6.49 -2.24
C TRP A 118 25.67 6.44 -1.50
#